data_AF-A0A963RAY1-F1
#
_entry.id   AF-A0A963RAY1-F1
#
_cell.length_a   1.000
_cell.length_b   1.000
_cell.length_c   1.000
_cell.angle_alpha   90.00
_cell.angle_beta   90.00
_cell.angle_gamma   90.00
#
_symmetry.space_group_name_H-M   'P 1'
#
loop_
_entity.id
_entity.type
_entity.pdbx_description
1 polymer ?
#
loop_
_entity_poly.entity_id
_entity_poly.type
_entity_poly.pdbx_seq_one_letter_code
_entity_poly.pdbx_strand_id
1 'polypeptide(L)'
;AERAYQFGMVNRMFPRETLREEVGKIAAEIATRPRFGLALCKQAINHVEEARGKRTTMDAVFHMHHLAHAHNQIVSGSLSGGFDGKKMAVENKKQAGEA
;
A
#
# COMPACT_ATOMS: atom_id res chain seq x y z
N ALA A 1 11.86 -2.61 -6.25
CA ALA A 1 11.11 -3.89 -6.24
C ALA A 1 11.80 -4.94 -5.37
N GLU A 2 13.10 -5.20 -5.61
CA GLU A 2 13.87 -6.25 -4.91
C GLU A 2 13.83 -6.19 -3.39
N ARG A 3 14.07 -5.02 -2.78
CA ARG A 3 14.01 -4.87 -1.31
C ARG A 3 12.62 -5.21 -0.74
N ALA A 4 11.54 -4.82 -1.43
CA ALA A 4 10.18 -5.11 -1.01
C ALA A 4 9.84 -6.61 -1.16
N TYR A 5 10.42 -7.28 -2.16
CA TYR A 5 10.34 -8.73 -2.32
C TYR A 5 11.04 -9.47 -1.17
N GLN A 6 12.24 -9.03 -0.77
CA GLN A 6 12.97 -9.61 0.37
C GLN A 6 12.20 -9.48 1.70
N PHE A 7 11.44 -8.40 1.89
CA PHE A 7 10.57 -8.23 3.06
C PHE A 7 9.23 -8.96 2.96
N GLY A 8 8.95 -9.65 1.85
CA GLY A 8 7.69 -10.36 1.63
C GLY A 8 6.50 -9.46 1.27
N MET A 9 6.73 -8.16 1.02
CA MET A 9 5.68 -7.23 0.57
C MET A 9 5.30 -7.45 -0.90
N VAL A 10 6.20 -8.03 -1.70
CA VAL A 10 5.98 -8.41 -3.10
C VAL A 10 6.13 -9.92 -3.22
N ASN A 11 5.16 -10.62 -3.83
CA ASN A 11 5.18 -12.08 -3.95
C ASN A 11 6.08 -12.60 -5.07
N ARG A 12 6.16 -11.89 -6.22
CA ARG A 12 6.94 -12.26 -7.41
C ARG A 12 7.37 -11.00 -8.15
N MET A 13 8.52 -11.04 -8.83
CA MET A 13 9.02 -9.94 -9.66
C MET A 13 9.04 -10.34 -11.12
N PHE A 14 8.61 -9.44 -12.00
CA PHE A 14 8.59 -9.62 -13.45
C PHE A 14 9.11 -8.36 -14.15
N PRO A 15 9.69 -8.48 -15.37
CA PRO A 15 9.91 -7.33 -16.24
C PRO A 15 8.64 -6.50 -16.44
N ARG A 16 8.80 -5.19 -16.67
CA ARG A 16 7.66 -4.24 -16.74
C ARG A 16 6.71 -4.58 -17.88
N GLU A 17 7.28 -5.07 -18.97
CA GLU A 17 6.70 -5.39 -20.26
C GLU A 17 5.80 -6.63 -20.16
N THR A 18 6.20 -7.61 -19.34
CA THR A 18 5.48 -8.88 -19.15
C THR A 18 4.59 -8.90 -17.92
N LEU A 19 4.73 -7.93 -17.00
CA LEU A 19 4.01 -7.86 -15.73
C LEU A 19 2.50 -8.11 -15.88
N ARG A 20 1.85 -7.49 -16.86
CA ARG A 20 0.40 -7.61 -17.07
C ARG A 20 0.01 -9.03 -17.47
N GLU A 21 0.79 -9.64 -18.36
CA GLU A 21 0.56 -11.01 -18.82
C GLU A 21 0.73 -12.01 -17.68
N GLU A 22 1.82 -11.88 -16.91
CA GLU A 22 2.14 -12.77 -15.79
C GLU A 22 1.10 -12.70 -14.67
N VAL A 23 0.62 -11.50 -14.32
CA VAL A 23 -0.49 -11.33 -13.38
C VAL A 23 -1.78 -11.98 -13.91
N GLY A 24 -2.03 -11.88 -15.22
CA GLY A 24 -3.17 -12.52 -15.87
C GLY A 24 -3.15 -14.05 -15.73
N LYS A 25 -1.98 -14.67 -15.91
CA LYS A 25 -1.78 -16.12 -15.70
C LYS A 25 -2.11 -16.54 -14.27
N ILE A 26 -1.63 -15.78 -13.27
CA ILE A 26 -1.92 -16.05 -11.85
C ILE A 26 -3.41 -15.91 -11.54
N ALA A 27 -4.06 -14.86 -12.07
CA ALA A 27 -5.49 -14.66 -11.89
C ALA A 27 -6.32 -15.81 -12.51
N ALA A 28 -5.96 -16.24 -13.72
CA ALA A 28 -6.59 -17.38 -14.38
C ALA A 28 -6.43 -18.68 -13.58
N GLU A 29 -5.23 -18.92 -13.01
CA GLU A 29 -4.97 -20.06 -12.13
C GLU A 29 -5.81 -20.01 -10.84
N ILE A 30 -5.97 -18.85 -10.22
CA ILE A 30 -6.83 -18.69 -9.02
C ILE A 30 -8.29 -18.95 -9.38
N ALA A 31 -8.75 -18.51 -10.55
CA ALA A 31 -10.12 -18.66 -10.99
C ALA A 31 -10.57 -20.12 -11.19
N THR A 32 -9.64 -21.07 -11.34
CA THR A 32 -9.97 -22.51 -11.43
C THR A 32 -10.35 -23.14 -10.09
N ARG A 33 -10.11 -22.44 -8.97
CA ARG A 33 -10.31 -22.97 -7.61
C ARG A 33 -11.75 -22.76 -7.13
N PRO A 34 -12.30 -23.64 -6.27
CA PRO A 34 -13.64 -23.48 -5.71
C PRO A 34 -13.78 -22.16 -4.93
N ARG A 35 -14.82 -21.38 -5.24
CA ARG A 35 -15.03 -20.04 -4.67
C ARG A 35 -15.11 -20.04 -3.15
N PHE A 36 -15.81 -21.02 -2.56
CA PHE A 36 -15.92 -21.12 -1.11
C PHE A 36 -14.59 -21.47 -0.45
N GLY A 37 -13.81 -22.37 -1.05
CA GLY A 37 -12.45 -22.70 -0.59
C GLY A 37 -11.54 -21.47 -0.60
N LEU A 38 -11.55 -20.68 -1.68
CA LEU A 38 -10.81 -19.42 -1.76
C LEU A 38 -11.20 -18.43 -0.67
N ALA A 39 -12.50 -18.27 -0.41
CA ALA A 39 -13.01 -17.38 0.63
C ALA A 39 -12.52 -17.79 2.02
N LEU A 40 -12.60 -19.09 2.35
CA LEU A 40 -12.12 -19.61 3.63
C LEU A 40 -10.60 -19.48 3.77
N CYS A 41 -9.82 -19.78 2.72
CA CYS A 41 -8.36 -19.58 2.74
C CYS A 41 -7.99 -18.12 3.03
N LYS A 42 -8.65 -17.17 2.35
CA LYS A 42 -8.44 -15.74 2.60
C LYS A 42 -8.83 -15.35 4.03
N GLN A 43 -9.98 -15.83 4.51
CA GLN A 43 -10.45 -15.54 5.86
C GLN A 43 -9.50 -16.08 6.93
N ALA A 44 -8.98 -17.30 6.76
CA ALA A 44 -8.03 -17.90 7.70
C ALA A 44 -6.74 -17.06 7.84
N ILE A 45 -6.15 -16.64 6.71
CA ILE A 45 -4.94 -15.80 6.73
C ILE A 45 -5.23 -14.42 7.33
N ASN A 46 -6.32 -13.78 6.91
CA ASN A 46 -6.72 -12.49 7.45
C ASN A 46 -7.00 -12.55 8.96
N HIS A 47 -7.56 -13.66 9.45
CA HIS A 47 -7.81 -13.84 10.89
C HIS A 47 -6.52 -13.91 11.69
N VAL A 48 -5.47 -14.54 11.16
CA VAL A 48 -4.13 -14.51 11.78
C VAL A 48 -3.58 -13.08 11.83
N GLU A 49 -3.68 -12.31 10.75
CA GLU A 49 -3.25 -10.91 10.76
C GLU A 49 -4.01 -10.07 11.78
N GLU A 50 -5.31 -10.31 11.91
CA GLU A 50 -6.15 -9.60 12.88
C GLU A 50 -5.75 -9.96 14.32
N ALA A 51 -5.54 -11.24 14.61
CA ALA A 51 -5.02 -11.69 15.90
C ALA A 51 -3.63 -11.12 16.21
N ARG A 52 -2.81 -10.84 15.18
CA ARG A 52 -1.52 -10.15 15.30
C ARG A 52 -1.65 -8.62 15.37
N GLY A 53 -2.87 -8.09 15.47
CA GLY A 53 -3.14 -6.70 15.77
C GLY A 53 -3.09 -5.77 14.55
N LYS A 54 -3.25 -6.28 13.32
CA LYS A 54 -3.21 -5.46 12.11
C LYS A 54 -4.21 -4.29 12.17
N ARG A 55 -5.48 -4.56 12.49
CA ARG A 55 -6.50 -3.49 12.60
C ARG A 55 -6.17 -2.48 13.70
N THR A 56 -5.98 -2.93 14.92
CA THR A 56 -5.70 -2.05 16.07
C THR A 56 -4.48 -1.17 15.83
N THR A 57 -3.43 -1.71 15.21
CA THR A 57 -2.22 -0.95 14.88
C THR A 57 -2.48 0.09 13.79
N MET A 58 -3.29 -0.24 12.77
CA MET A 58 -3.65 0.75 11.74
C MET A 58 -4.44 1.93 12.33
N ASP A 59 -5.42 1.66 13.20
CA ASP A 59 -6.20 2.70 13.87
C ASP A 59 -5.30 3.58 14.76
N ALA A 60 -4.34 2.95 15.46
CA ALA A 60 -3.35 3.65 16.27
C ALA A 60 -2.49 4.60 15.42
N VAL A 61 -1.86 4.07 14.36
CA VAL A 61 -1.00 4.85 13.47
C VAL A 61 -1.78 5.98 12.78
N PHE A 62 -3.04 5.75 12.43
CA PHE A 62 -3.90 6.78 11.84
C PHE A 62 -4.10 7.97 12.77
N HIS A 63 -4.43 7.77 14.05
CA HIS A 63 -4.57 8.89 14.97
C HIS A 63 -3.24 9.61 15.21
N MET A 64 -2.12 8.87 15.25
CA MET A 64 -0.78 9.46 15.43
C MET A 64 -0.42 10.34 14.24
N HIS A 65 -0.74 9.89 13.02
CA HIS A 65 -0.54 10.66 11.80
C HIS A 65 -1.33 11.98 11.80
N HIS A 66 -2.60 11.95 12.20
CA HIS A 66 -3.42 13.16 12.32
C HIS A 66 -2.95 14.10 13.42
N LEU A 67 -2.50 13.56 14.56
CA LEU A 67 -1.90 14.36 15.61
C LEU A 67 -0.63 15.06 15.11
N ALA A 68 0.24 14.35 14.37
CA ALA A 68 1.44 14.93 13.79
C ALA A 68 1.11 16.08 12.82
N HIS A 69 0.06 15.93 12.00
CA HIS A 69 -0.46 16.99 11.14
C HIS A 69 -0.93 18.22 11.93
N ALA A 70 -1.73 18.03 12.97
CA ALA A 70 -2.21 19.13 13.82
C ALA A 70 -1.05 19.83 14.54
N HIS A 71 -0.10 19.07 15.07
CA HIS A 71 1.09 19.61 15.70
C HIS A 71 1.92 20.45 14.71
N ASN A 72 2.22 19.90 13.52
CA ASN A 72 2.96 20.60 12.48
C ASN A 72 2.28 21.92 12.07
N GLN A 73 0.96 21.94 11.96
CA GLN A 73 0.21 23.16 11.67
C GLN A 73 0.45 24.25 12.72
N ILE A 74 0.49 23.87 14.01
CA ILE A 74 0.68 24.81 15.11
C ILE A 74 2.13 25.32 15.15
N VAL A 75 3.13 24.43 15.01
CA VAL A 75 4.55 24.82 15.20
C VAL A 75 5.20 25.42 13.96
N SER A 76 4.74 25.04 12.76
CA SER A 76 5.37 25.44 11.49
C SER A 76 4.45 26.22 10.55
N GLY A 77 3.16 26.34 10.89
CA GLY A 77 2.16 26.93 10.00
C GLY A 77 1.76 26.04 8.81
N SER A 78 2.28 24.80 8.73
CA SER A 78 2.02 23.87 7.65
C SER A 78 1.68 22.47 8.17
N LEU A 79 0.57 21.91 7.70
CA LEU A 79 0.16 20.52 7.96
C LEU A 79 1.19 19.46 7.56
N SER A 80 1.90 19.67 6.43
CA SER A 80 2.74 18.65 5.78
C SER A 80 4.13 19.16 5.42
N GLY A 81 4.84 19.76 6.38
CA GLY A 81 6.26 20.11 6.21
C GLY A 81 6.57 21.08 5.05
N GLY A 82 5.67 22.02 4.76
CA GLY A 82 5.82 23.06 3.74
C GLY A 82 5.18 22.73 2.38
N PHE A 83 4.66 21.52 2.21
CA PHE A 83 3.98 21.06 1.00
C PHE A 83 2.46 21.14 1.13
N ASP A 84 1.83 21.90 0.25
CA ASP A 84 0.39 21.84 0.02
C ASP A 84 0.09 20.95 -1.20
N GLY A 85 -1.20 20.68 -1.45
CA GLY A 85 -1.61 19.85 -2.58
C GLY A 85 -1.13 20.35 -3.95
N LYS A 86 -0.95 21.67 -4.12
CA LYS A 86 -0.48 22.27 -5.37
C LYS A 86 1.02 22.04 -5.56
N LYS A 87 1.83 22.31 -4.53
CA LYS A 87 3.27 22.05 -4.54
C LYS A 87 3.58 20.57 -4.73
N MET A 88 2.83 19.68 -4.07
CA MET A 88 2.98 18.23 -4.28
C MET A 88 2.68 17.84 -5.73
N ALA A 89 1.62 18.38 -6.34
CA ALA A 89 1.30 18.08 -7.74
C ALA A 89 2.39 18.57 -8.70
N VAL A 90 2.97 19.75 -8.47
CA VAL A 90 4.08 20.29 -9.27
C VAL A 90 5.32 19.40 -9.18
N GLU A 91 5.76 19.05 -7.96
CA GLU A 91 6.93 18.19 -7.78
C GLU A 91 6.71 16.78 -8.34
N ASN A 92 5.51 16.21 -8.20
CA ASN A 92 5.18 14.91 -8.76
C ASN A 92 5.24 14.90 -10.29
N LYS A 93 4.72 15.95 -10.96
CA LYS A 93 4.80 16.09 -12.42
C LYS A 93 6.25 16.24 -12.91
N LYS A 94 7.05 17.00 -12.16
CA LYS A 94 8.48 17.16 -12.43
C LYS A 94 9.22 15.81 -12.30
N GLN A 95 8.93 15.02 -11.27
CA GLN A 95 9.49 13.67 -11.13
C GLN A 95 9.02 12.71 -12.23
N ALA A 96 7.80 12.88 -12.73
CA ALA A 96 7.27 12.07 -13.83
C ALA A 96 7.83 12.45 -15.22
N GLY A 97 8.59 13.55 -15.32
CA GLY A 97 9.09 14.06 -16.61
C GLY A 97 8.01 14.73 -17.46
N GLU A 98 6.90 15.14 -16.84
CA GLU A 98 5.73 15.76 -17.48
C GLU A 98 5.70 17.29 -17.32
N ALA A 99 6.73 17.88 -16.71
CA ALA A 99 6.86 19.30 -16.43
C ALA A 99 7.92 19.97 -17.30
#